data_AF-A0A0F3NEB3-F1
#
_entry.id   AF-A0A0F3NEB3-F1
#
_cell.length_a   1.000
_cell.length_b   1.000
_cell.length_c   1.000
_cell.angle_alpha   90.00
_cell.angle_beta   90.00
_cell.angle_gamma   90.00
#
_symmetry.space_group_name_H-M   'P 1'
#
loop_
_entity.id
_entity.type
_entity.pdbx_description
1 polymer ?
#
loop_
_entity_poly.entity_id
_entity_poly.type
_entity_poly.pdbx_seq_one_letter_code
_entity_poly.pdbx_strand_id
1 'polypeptide(L)'
;MSAKNYNNLFLGSIMMSLAVLITCQGAQARDAAKSTFEVEKPQYFYIGLDYSPAFSNIRNFTIQESNGETKAIYPYIRGDKEIILDASRFDWNMPNPRIGFKNSTLVAVGSSIGYAMGSMRLEIEVSHERFKSRGRYIGNEREEESDTIYLLAKELGHSTVTEKTEDLVSALTKVKGEDIVRLANALEKTRPDIGRKICRTRSITGGKNYGKYNRYTSWLKDTNNLTALCGDIGGNSDKHEHHNMIQNSFKDFAREALLGGSTNWPTTTGDKTRGNDNAKALARDLITVLSREEKIAVAGLMVNTIEGGEVVDIGEISSTSVMVNVCYDFLSKEGSIVPYGCMGLGSNFVGIVKGHFTPKPAYRLKAGVSYKLFSGVDIFAAGFYHRVFGSTEYTDIPVEYLIDDVSPYGRTKETAMADFRMSYAGGEFGMRFAF
;
A
#
# COMPACT_ATOMS: atom_id res chain seq x y z
N MET A 1 -24.59 -4.52 -10.97
CA MET A 1 -24.13 -4.33 -12.37
C MET A 1 -22.99 -5.31 -12.61
N SER A 2 -23.15 -6.24 -13.54
CA SER A 2 -22.19 -7.34 -13.76
C SER A 2 -20.88 -6.80 -14.34
N ALA A 3 -19.79 -6.88 -13.56
CA ALA A 3 -18.45 -6.50 -13.98
C ALA A 3 -17.95 -7.49 -15.03
N LYS A 4 -17.86 -7.05 -16.29
CA LYS A 4 -17.25 -7.83 -17.36
C LYS A 4 -15.76 -8.00 -17.08
N ASN A 5 -15.28 -9.23 -17.23
CA ASN A 5 -13.92 -9.65 -16.98
C ASN A 5 -13.02 -9.22 -18.16
N TYR A 6 -12.37 -8.06 -18.06
CA TYR A 6 -11.56 -7.47 -19.15
C TYR A 6 -10.17 -8.12 -19.31
N ASN A 7 -9.72 -8.96 -18.36
CA ASN A 7 -8.42 -9.65 -18.45
C ASN A 7 -8.32 -10.66 -19.60
N ASN A 8 -9.45 -11.23 -20.04
CA ASN A 8 -9.47 -12.18 -21.16
C ASN A 8 -9.49 -11.47 -22.53
N LEU A 9 -9.80 -10.18 -22.59
CA LEU A 9 -9.90 -9.44 -23.85
C LEU A 9 -8.53 -9.01 -24.38
N PHE A 10 -7.56 -8.71 -23.51
CA PHE A 10 -6.21 -8.30 -23.93
C PHE A 10 -5.33 -9.49 -24.35
N LEU A 11 -5.38 -10.59 -23.58
CA LEU A 11 -4.78 -11.88 -23.99
C LEU A 11 -5.50 -12.46 -25.21
N GLY A 12 -6.83 -12.33 -25.26
CA GLY A 12 -7.64 -12.77 -26.40
C GLY A 12 -7.34 -11.99 -27.68
N SER A 13 -7.13 -10.66 -27.61
CA SER A 13 -6.80 -9.84 -28.76
C SER A 13 -5.38 -10.07 -29.27
N ILE A 14 -4.40 -10.30 -28.39
CA ILE A 14 -3.04 -10.69 -28.79
C ILE A 14 -3.04 -12.07 -29.46
N MET A 15 -3.77 -13.05 -28.91
CA MET A 15 -3.90 -14.39 -29.49
C MET A 15 -4.68 -14.38 -30.82
N MET A 16 -5.71 -13.55 -30.96
CA MET A 16 -6.43 -13.36 -32.25
C MET A 16 -5.56 -12.66 -33.30
N SER A 17 -4.73 -11.70 -32.89
CA SER A 17 -3.77 -11.04 -33.80
C SER A 17 -2.70 -12.01 -34.30
N LEU A 18 -2.25 -12.93 -33.43
CA LEU A 18 -1.37 -14.04 -33.81
C LEU A 18 -2.06 -15.03 -34.76
N ALA A 19 -3.34 -15.35 -34.53
CA ALA A 19 -4.12 -16.22 -35.41
C ALA A 19 -4.32 -15.64 -36.82
N VAL A 20 -4.48 -14.31 -36.93
CA VAL A 20 -4.58 -13.62 -38.24
C VAL A 20 -3.24 -13.68 -39.00
N LEU A 21 -2.10 -13.57 -38.31
CA LEU A 21 -0.77 -13.76 -38.91
C LEU A 21 -0.56 -15.20 -39.40
N ILE A 22 -1.10 -16.21 -38.71
CA ILE A 22 -1.05 -17.63 -39.11
C ILE A 22 -1.80 -17.90 -40.41
N THR A 23 -2.83 -17.09 -40.74
CA THR A 23 -3.61 -17.28 -41.98
C THR A 23 -3.07 -16.54 -43.21
N CYS A 24 -2.00 -15.75 -43.08
CA CYS A 24 -1.52 -14.86 -44.16
C CYS A 24 -0.18 -15.26 -44.81
N GLN A 25 0.38 -16.44 -44.53
CA GLN A 25 1.58 -16.93 -45.23
C GLN A 25 1.37 -18.30 -45.86
N GLY A 26 0.55 -18.33 -46.91
CA GLY A 26 0.74 -19.24 -48.02
C GLY A 26 1.60 -18.56 -49.08
N ALA A 27 2.93 -18.63 -48.96
CA ALA A 27 3.84 -18.23 -50.03
C ALA A 27 5.10 -19.10 -50.01
N GLN A 28 5.20 -19.95 -51.02
CA GLN A 28 6.33 -20.82 -51.34
C GLN A 28 7.65 -20.03 -51.42
N ALA A 29 8.75 -20.66 -50.99
CA ALA A 29 10.06 -20.38 -51.54
C ALA A 29 10.65 -21.70 -52.09
N ARG A 30 10.70 -21.80 -53.42
CA ARG A 30 11.43 -22.82 -54.19
C ARG A 30 12.83 -22.29 -54.54
N ASP A 31 13.75 -23.24 -54.70
CA ASP A 31 15.19 -23.18 -54.96
C ASP A 31 15.74 -22.15 -55.97
N ALA A 32 16.94 -21.63 -55.68
CA ALA A 32 18.13 -21.44 -56.55
C ALA A 32 19.19 -20.62 -55.74
N ALA A 33 20.50 -20.84 -55.70
CA ALA A 33 21.45 -21.51 -56.59
C ALA A 33 22.74 -21.92 -55.83
N LYS A 34 23.50 -22.85 -56.43
CA LYS A 34 24.81 -23.37 -55.95
C LYS A 34 25.91 -22.30 -55.85
N SER A 35 26.61 -22.25 -54.71
CA SER A 35 28.07 -22.04 -54.65
C SER A 35 28.72 -22.63 -53.40
N THR A 36 29.86 -23.27 -53.62
CA THR A 36 30.92 -23.83 -52.74
C THR A 36 31.00 -23.43 -51.25
N PHE A 37 30.97 -24.46 -50.39
CA PHE A 37 31.59 -24.55 -49.05
C PHE A 37 31.37 -23.38 -48.07
N GLU A 38 30.11 -23.13 -47.74
CA GLU A 38 29.72 -22.76 -46.37
C GLU A 38 28.63 -23.73 -45.95
N VAL A 39 28.72 -24.32 -44.76
CA VAL A 39 27.60 -25.06 -44.18
C VAL A 39 26.55 -24.01 -43.85
N GLU A 40 25.66 -23.70 -44.81
CA GLU A 40 24.50 -22.84 -44.60
C GLU A 40 23.70 -23.44 -43.44
N LYS A 41 23.85 -22.84 -42.26
CA LYS A 41 23.06 -23.27 -41.12
C LYS A 41 21.60 -22.87 -41.38
N PRO A 42 20.64 -23.77 -41.15
CA PRO A 42 19.25 -23.50 -41.47
C PRO A 42 18.74 -22.28 -40.70
N GLN A 43 18.10 -21.38 -41.43
CA GLN A 43 17.37 -20.24 -40.89
C GLN A 43 15.89 -20.61 -40.81
N TYR A 44 15.27 -20.42 -39.66
CA TYR A 44 13.88 -20.81 -39.44
C TYR A 44 13.23 -19.98 -38.35
N PHE A 45 11.90 -19.85 -38.44
CA PHE A 45 11.10 -19.30 -37.36
C PHE A 45 10.68 -20.42 -36.42
N TYR A 46 10.43 -20.08 -35.16
CA TYR A 46 9.83 -21.00 -34.22
C TYR A 46 8.94 -20.30 -33.21
N ILE A 47 8.01 -21.06 -32.65
CA ILE A 47 7.21 -20.67 -31.48
C ILE A 47 7.66 -21.50 -30.29
N GLY A 48 7.92 -20.84 -29.17
CA GLY A 48 8.25 -21.47 -27.89
C GLY A 48 7.10 -21.33 -26.90
N LEU A 49 6.86 -22.40 -26.13
CA LEU A 49 5.96 -22.40 -24.98
C LEU A 49 6.70 -22.99 -23.78
N ASP A 50 6.63 -22.31 -22.65
CA ASP A 50 7.33 -22.73 -21.44
C ASP A 50 6.53 -22.52 -20.16
N TYR A 51 6.87 -23.36 -19.18
CA TYR A 51 6.47 -23.24 -17.79
C TYR A 51 7.69 -22.81 -16.96
N SER A 52 7.56 -21.70 -16.23
CA SER A 52 8.69 -20.96 -15.67
C SER A 52 8.57 -20.69 -14.16
N PRO A 53 8.49 -21.71 -13.28
CA PRO A 53 8.36 -21.51 -11.84
C PRO A 53 9.49 -20.63 -11.28
N ALA A 54 9.11 -19.63 -10.49
CA ALA A 54 10.00 -18.56 -10.06
C ALA A 54 10.04 -18.37 -8.54
N PHE A 55 11.25 -18.31 -8.00
CA PHE A 55 11.55 -17.93 -6.63
C PHE A 55 11.62 -16.41 -6.50
N SER A 56 10.77 -15.84 -5.66
CA SER A 56 10.67 -14.39 -5.47
C SER A 56 11.87 -13.84 -4.71
N ASN A 57 12.43 -12.73 -5.19
CA ASN A 57 13.41 -11.93 -4.47
C ASN A 57 12.96 -10.44 -4.46
N ILE A 58 11.74 -10.22 -3.97
CA ILE A 58 11.16 -8.91 -3.74
C ILE A 58 11.58 -8.44 -2.35
N ARG A 59 12.25 -7.29 -2.27
CA ARG A 59 12.85 -6.79 -1.02
C ARG A 59 12.50 -5.34 -0.76
N ASN A 60 12.56 -4.99 0.53
CA ASN A 60 12.39 -3.62 1.04
C ASN A 60 11.03 -3.01 0.65
N PHE A 61 9.98 -3.82 0.66
CA PHE A 61 8.64 -3.33 0.32
C PHE A 61 8.16 -2.34 1.36
N THR A 62 7.84 -1.13 0.90
CA THR A 62 7.13 -0.10 1.64
C THR A 62 5.98 0.43 0.81
N ILE A 63 4.96 0.95 1.46
CA ILE A 63 3.84 1.64 0.82
C ILE A 63 3.42 2.82 1.69
N GLN A 64 3.07 3.92 1.03
CA GLN A 64 2.61 5.15 1.65
C GLN A 64 1.70 5.90 0.69
N GLU A 65 0.94 6.86 1.19
CA GLU A 65 0.20 7.80 0.37
C GLU A 65 1.14 8.59 -0.54
N SER A 66 0.67 8.94 -1.73
CA SER A 66 1.44 9.72 -2.71
C SER A 66 1.75 11.17 -2.28
N ASN A 67 1.21 11.63 -1.14
CA ASN A 67 1.56 12.91 -0.49
C ASN A 67 2.72 12.76 0.52
N GLY A 68 3.13 11.52 0.86
CA GLY A 68 4.17 11.23 1.85
C GLY A 68 3.75 11.46 3.31
N GLU A 69 2.45 11.59 3.60
CA GLU A 69 1.95 11.85 4.96
C GLU A 69 1.83 10.59 5.82
N THR A 70 1.84 9.40 5.22
CA THR A 70 1.75 8.13 5.94
C THR A 70 2.89 7.97 6.94
N LYS A 71 2.52 7.66 8.18
CA LYS A 71 3.46 7.42 9.29
C LYS A 71 3.58 5.96 9.65
N ALA A 72 2.50 5.21 9.51
CA ALA A 72 2.52 3.77 9.66
C ALA A 72 1.43 3.12 8.84
N ILE A 73 1.69 1.87 8.46
CA ILE A 73 0.68 1.00 7.88
C ILE A 73 0.15 0.05 8.94
N TYR A 74 -1.17 -0.17 8.97
CA TYR A 74 -1.83 -1.04 9.93
C TYR A 74 -2.63 -2.13 9.20
N PRO A 75 -2.43 -3.41 9.53
CA PRO A 75 -3.14 -4.49 8.85
C PRO A 75 -4.59 -4.59 9.30
N TYR A 76 -5.47 -5.10 8.45
CA TYR A 76 -6.84 -5.42 8.82
C TYR A 76 -6.91 -6.57 9.85
N ILE A 77 -7.93 -6.54 10.71
CA ILE A 77 -8.20 -7.58 11.72
C ILE A 77 -8.99 -8.72 11.08
N ARG A 78 -8.49 -9.94 11.22
CA ARG A 78 -9.13 -11.16 10.74
C ARG A 78 -10.46 -11.41 11.46
N GLY A 79 -11.48 -11.92 10.75
CA GLY A 79 -12.65 -12.52 11.41
C GLY A 79 -14.02 -12.26 10.79
N ASP A 80 -14.14 -11.37 9.81
CA ASP A 80 -15.42 -11.08 9.17
C ASP A 80 -15.55 -11.77 7.81
N LYS A 81 -16.75 -12.31 7.52
CA LYS A 81 -17.07 -12.85 6.18
C LYS A 81 -17.19 -11.75 5.13
N GLU A 82 -17.44 -10.52 5.56
CA GLU A 82 -17.57 -9.34 4.71
C GLU A 82 -16.56 -8.30 5.18
N ILE A 83 -15.75 -7.81 4.25
CA ILE A 83 -14.72 -6.81 4.54
C ILE A 83 -15.40 -5.44 4.61
N ILE A 84 -15.37 -4.84 5.79
CA ILE A 84 -15.87 -3.48 6.03
C ILE A 84 -14.67 -2.59 6.36
N LEU A 85 -14.39 -1.61 5.51
CA LEU A 85 -13.29 -0.66 5.68
C LEU A 85 -13.65 0.41 6.71
N ASP A 86 -13.60 0.05 7.99
CA ASP A 86 -13.80 0.92 9.15
C ASP A 86 -12.48 0.99 9.92
N ALA A 87 -12.09 2.18 10.39
CA ALA A 87 -10.82 2.38 11.10
C ALA A 87 -10.66 1.47 12.34
N SER A 88 -11.75 1.08 12.99
CA SER A 88 -11.77 0.18 14.15
C SER A 88 -11.49 -1.29 13.80
N ARG A 89 -11.60 -1.65 12.52
CA ARG A 89 -11.30 -3.00 11.99
C ARG A 89 -9.83 -3.19 11.61
N PHE A 90 -8.97 -2.19 11.84
CA PHE A 90 -7.53 -2.28 11.66
C PHE A 90 -6.81 -2.52 12.98
N ASP A 91 -5.72 -3.28 12.95
CA ASP A 91 -4.95 -3.63 14.13
C ASP A 91 -3.91 -2.57 14.47
N TRP A 92 -4.36 -1.57 15.23
CA TRP A 92 -3.55 -0.48 15.75
C TRP A 92 -2.41 -0.91 16.71
N ASN A 93 -2.33 -2.19 17.09
CA ASN A 93 -1.24 -2.72 17.93
C ASN A 93 -0.06 -3.23 17.11
N MET A 94 -0.20 -3.38 15.80
CA MET A 94 0.85 -3.89 14.92
C MET A 94 1.21 -2.89 13.81
N PRO A 95 1.81 -1.73 14.15
CA PRO A 95 2.26 -0.78 13.14
C PRO A 95 3.40 -1.38 12.30
N ASN A 96 3.38 -1.10 11.01
CA ASN A 96 4.43 -1.47 10.05
C ASN A 96 4.77 -2.98 10.03
N PRO A 97 3.79 -3.87 9.77
CA PRO A 97 4.09 -5.27 9.49
C PRO A 97 5.07 -5.44 8.35
N ARG A 98 5.89 -6.49 8.43
CA ARG A 98 6.71 -6.91 7.29
C ARG A 98 5.80 -7.53 6.23
N ILE A 99 5.73 -6.91 5.07
CA ILE A 99 5.04 -7.46 3.90
C ILE A 99 6.05 -8.29 3.11
N GLY A 100 5.73 -9.57 2.89
CA GLY A 100 6.56 -10.50 2.15
C GLY A 100 5.76 -11.22 1.08
N PHE A 101 6.46 -11.79 0.09
CA PHE A 101 5.83 -12.42 -1.07
C PHE A 101 6.26 -13.88 -1.22
N LYS A 102 5.35 -14.70 -1.74
CA LYS A 102 5.54 -16.12 -2.06
C LYS A 102 6.18 -16.28 -3.43
N ASN A 103 6.69 -17.48 -3.68
CA ASN A 103 7.17 -17.88 -5.00
C ASN A 103 6.01 -18.07 -5.99
N SER A 104 6.27 -17.86 -7.28
CA SER A 104 5.31 -18.09 -8.37
C SER A 104 5.48 -19.49 -8.92
N THR A 105 4.66 -20.45 -8.48
CA THR A 105 4.80 -21.89 -8.82
C THR A 105 3.59 -22.48 -9.55
N LEU A 106 2.62 -21.67 -9.98
CA LEU A 106 1.37 -22.19 -10.58
C LEU A 106 0.99 -21.46 -11.88
N VAL A 107 1.24 -20.15 -11.94
CA VAL A 107 0.76 -19.28 -13.04
C VAL A 107 1.92 -18.75 -13.89
N ALA A 108 3.09 -19.37 -13.80
CA ALA A 108 4.29 -18.92 -14.51
C ALA A 108 4.35 -19.55 -15.91
N VAL A 109 3.75 -18.89 -16.89
CA VAL A 109 3.74 -19.35 -18.29
C VAL A 109 4.44 -18.33 -19.16
N GLY A 110 5.32 -18.81 -20.03
CA GLY A 110 6.01 -18.05 -21.04
C GLY A 110 5.58 -18.48 -22.45
N SER A 111 5.57 -17.52 -23.35
CA SER A 111 5.44 -17.75 -24.78
C SER A 111 6.51 -16.94 -25.50
N SER A 112 7.08 -17.51 -26.56
CA SER A 112 8.09 -16.82 -27.35
C SER A 112 7.90 -17.06 -28.84
N ILE A 113 8.31 -16.06 -29.62
CA ILE A 113 8.50 -16.19 -31.07
C ILE A 113 9.97 -15.94 -31.33
N GLY A 114 10.62 -16.86 -32.03
CA GLY A 114 12.04 -16.80 -32.29
C GLY A 114 12.40 -16.94 -33.75
N TYR A 115 13.56 -16.40 -34.10
CA TYR A 115 14.21 -16.59 -35.39
C TYR A 115 15.62 -17.13 -35.15
N ALA A 116 15.90 -18.30 -35.71
CA ALA A 116 17.20 -18.94 -35.62
C ALA A 116 18.08 -18.59 -36.82
N MET A 117 19.31 -18.17 -36.55
CA MET A 117 20.36 -17.81 -37.51
C MET A 117 21.61 -18.60 -37.17
N GLY A 118 21.58 -19.88 -37.51
CA GLY A 118 22.65 -20.80 -37.17
C GLY A 118 22.78 -21.06 -35.67
N SER A 119 23.85 -20.58 -35.05
CA SER A 119 24.06 -20.73 -33.59
C SER A 119 23.47 -19.56 -32.79
N MET A 120 23.01 -18.51 -33.46
CA MET A 120 22.39 -17.36 -32.80
C MET A 120 20.88 -17.46 -32.95
N ARG A 121 20.12 -17.06 -31.93
CA ARG A 121 18.66 -16.97 -31.99
C ARG A 121 18.21 -15.63 -31.42
N LEU A 122 17.26 -14.98 -32.08
CA LEU A 122 16.57 -13.80 -31.58
C LEU A 122 15.19 -14.24 -31.10
N GLU A 123 14.83 -14.00 -29.84
CA GLU A 123 13.53 -14.38 -29.27
C GLU A 123 12.81 -13.14 -28.73
N ILE A 124 11.53 -12.98 -29.07
CA ILE A 124 10.60 -12.10 -28.35
C ILE A 124 9.81 -13.00 -27.42
N GLU A 125 9.88 -12.73 -26.13
CA GLU A 125 9.25 -13.53 -25.08
C GLU A 125 8.27 -12.67 -24.28
N VAL A 126 7.10 -13.23 -24.01
CA VAL A 126 6.12 -12.70 -23.07
C VAL A 126 5.95 -13.71 -21.95
N SER A 127 6.19 -13.29 -20.71
CA SER A 127 5.99 -14.14 -19.52
C SER A 127 5.09 -13.45 -18.50
N HIS A 128 4.36 -14.24 -17.72
CA HIS A 128 3.53 -13.75 -16.63
C HIS A 128 3.84 -14.53 -15.35
N GLU A 129 4.16 -13.85 -14.25
CA GLU A 129 4.42 -14.43 -12.94
C GLU A 129 3.59 -13.75 -11.85
N ARG A 130 3.18 -14.51 -10.82
CA ARG A 130 2.37 -14.00 -9.70
C ARG A 130 3.00 -14.36 -8.36
N PHE A 131 3.35 -13.33 -7.60
CA PHE A 131 3.95 -13.45 -6.27
C PHE A 131 2.92 -13.03 -5.22
N LYS A 132 2.14 -14.00 -4.73
CA LYS A 132 1.13 -13.75 -3.68
C LYS A 132 1.76 -13.17 -2.42
N SER A 133 1.07 -12.26 -1.75
CA SER A 133 1.46 -11.83 -0.41
C SER A 133 1.47 -13.03 0.55
N ARG A 134 2.39 -13.04 1.52
CA ARG A 134 2.48 -14.08 2.55
C ARG A 134 1.43 -13.90 3.66
N GLY A 135 0.68 -12.82 3.62
CA GLY A 135 -0.25 -12.47 4.69
C GLY A 135 0.44 -12.23 6.02
N ARG A 136 -0.37 -12.02 7.06
CA ARG A 136 0.04 -11.62 8.41
C ARG A 136 0.62 -12.76 9.25
N TYR A 137 0.24 -14.01 9.01
CA TYR A 137 0.46 -15.11 9.95
C TYR A 137 1.63 -16.03 9.59
N ILE A 138 2.57 -16.14 10.53
CA ILE A 138 3.61 -17.19 10.57
C ILE A 138 2.95 -18.42 11.22
N GLY A 139 2.34 -19.31 10.44
CA GLY A 139 1.69 -20.52 10.94
C GLY A 139 1.03 -21.37 9.84
N ASN A 140 0.38 -22.47 10.22
CA ASN A 140 -0.36 -23.37 9.31
C ASN A 140 -1.81 -22.92 9.04
N GLU A 141 -2.17 -21.69 9.41
CA GLU A 141 -3.53 -21.19 9.20
C GLU A 141 -3.78 -20.82 7.74
N ARG A 142 -5.03 -20.98 7.31
CA ARG A 142 -5.45 -20.64 5.95
C ARG A 142 -5.44 -19.13 5.78
N GLU A 143 -4.83 -18.65 4.70
CA GLU A 143 -4.84 -17.25 4.31
C GLU A 143 -6.26 -16.76 4.04
N GLU A 144 -6.56 -15.57 4.54
CA GLU A 144 -7.83 -14.87 4.31
C GLU A 144 -7.61 -13.62 3.45
N GLU A 145 -8.66 -13.20 2.73
CA GLU A 145 -8.62 -12.01 1.87
C GLU A 145 -8.30 -10.74 2.68
N SER A 146 -8.63 -10.70 3.96
CA SER A 146 -8.28 -9.60 4.86
C SER A 146 -6.79 -9.49 5.18
N ASP A 147 -6.00 -10.56 5.01
CA ASP A 147 -4.57 -10.57 5.41
C ASP A 147 -3.69 -9.65 4.55
N THR A 148 -4.25 -9.11 3.46
CA THR A 148 -3.56 -8.28 2.48
C THR A 148 -4.01 -6.83 2.48
N ILE A 149 -4.92 -6.46 3.38
CA ILE A 149 -5.51 -5.12 3.47
C ILE A 149 -4.79 -4.31 4.55
N TYR A 150 -4.38 -3.09 4.19
CA TYR A 150 -3.64 -2.20 5.07
C TYR A 150 -4.20 -0.78 5.04
N LEU A 151 -4.36 -0.17 6.22
CA LEU A 151 -4.64 1.25 6.39
C LEU A 151 -3.32 2.03 6.36
N LEU A 152 -3.26 3.08 5.53
CA LEU A 152 -2.20 4.06 5.49
C LEU A 152 -2.53 5.18 6.49
N ALA A 153 -2.04 5.05 7.73
CA ALA A 153 -2.37 5.98 8.79
C ALA A 153 -1.36 7.13 8.88
N LYS A 154 -1.89 8.32 9.16
CA LYS A 154 -1.13 9.55 9.34
C LYS A 154 -0.78 9.81 10.82
N GLU A 155 -0.25 10.99 11.09
CA GLU A 155 0.44 11.34 12.33
C GLU A 155 -0.48 11.36 13.56
N LEU A 156 -1.70 11.91 13.49
CA LEU A 156 -2.59 12.01 14.66
C LEU A 156 -3.00 10.62 15.16
N GLY A 157 -3.48 9.76 14.26
CA GLY A 157 -3.83 8.38 14.61
C GLY A 157 -2.62 7.61 15.14
N HIS A 158 -1.50 7.65 14.42
CA HIS A 158 -0.28 6.93 14.79
C HIS A 158 0.30 7.37 16.14
N SER A 159 0.44 8.69 16.37
CA SER A 159 1.05 9.22 17.59
C SER A 159 0.16 9.08 18.82
N THR A 160 -1.16 9.02 18.63
CA THR A 160 -2.11 8.69 19.72
C THR A 160 -1.91 7.26 20.23
N VAL A 161 -1.75 6.28 19.33
CA VAL A 161 -1.55 4.87 19.74
C VAL A 161 -0.09 4.54 20.06
N THR A 162 0.89 5.32 19.62
CA THR A 162 2.30 5.08 19.97
C THR A 162 2.77 5.92 21.16
N GLU A 163 1.88 6.71 21.76
CA GLU A 163 2.13 7.52 22.96
C GLU A 163 3.23 8.57 22.79
N LYS A 164 3.49 8.98 21.55
CA LYS A 164 4.47 10.02 21.20
C LYS A 164 3.87 11.40 21.43
N THR A 165 3.93 11.86 22.68
CA THR A 165 3.27 13.10 23.11
C THR A 165 3.72 14.32 22.30
N GLU A 166 5.03 14.50 22.05
CA GLU A 166 5.53 15.66 21.30
C GLU A 166 5.11 15.64 19.82
N ASP A 167 5.13 14.46 19.18
CA ASP A 167 4.68 14.28 17.81
C ASP A 167 3.17 14.56 17.69
N LEU A 168 2.38 14.06 18.65
CA LEU A 168 0.95 14.33 18.73
C LEU A 168 0.65 15.82 18.93
N VAL A 169 1.40 16.50 19.80
CA VAL A 169 1.27 17.96 19.99
C VAL A 169 1.60 18.68 18.68
N SER A 170 2.71 18.34 18.03
CA SER A 170 3.11 18.93 16.75
C SER A 170 2.03 18.75 15.68
N ALA A 171 1.46 17.55 15.56
CA ALA A 171 0.36 17.26 14.66
C ALA A 171 -0.90 18.06 14.99
N LEU A 172 -1.35 18.06 16.25
CA LEU A 172 -2.54 18.79 16.70
C LEU A 172 -2.44 20.30 16.46
N THR A 173 -1.25 20.89 16.55
CA THR A 173 -1.06 22.33 16.28
C THR A 173 -1.32 22.73 14.83
N LYS A 174 -1.21 21.77 13.89
CA LYS A 174 -1.50 21.97 12.47
C LYS A 174 -2.98 21.72 12.13
N VAL A 175 -3.75 21.18 13.07
CA VAL A 175 -5.18 20.91 12.89
C VAL A 175 -5.96 22.20 13.05
N LYS A 176 -6.93 22.46 12.17
CA LYS A 176 -7.85 23.58 12.30
C LYS A 176 -8.82 23.31 13.46
N GLY A 177 -9.21 24.34 14.22
CA GLY A 177 -10.16 24.15 15.31
C GLY A 177 -11.50 23.56 14.84
N GLU A 178 -11.92 23.81 13.59
CA GLU A 178 -13.11 23.25 12.96
C GLU A 178 -13.05 21.73 12.93
N ASP A 179 -11.88 21.18 12.63
CA ASP A 179 -11.66 19.73 12.56
C ASP A 179 -11.59 19.13 13.98
N ILE A 180 -11.12 19.89 14.97
CA ILE A 180 -11.20 19.50 16.40
C ILE A 180 -12.66 19.46 16.87
N VAL A 181 -13.49 20.42 16.46
CA VAL A 181 -14.93 20.42 16.76
C VAL A 181 -15.61 19.22 16.10
N ARG A 182 -15.24 18.85 14.86
CA ARG A 182 -15.73 17.61 14.22
C ARG A 182 -15.36 16.37 15.01
N LEU A 183 -14.09 16.26 15.45
CA LEU A 183 -13.64 15.16 16.29
C LEU A 183 -14.44 15.09 17.60
N ALA A 184 -14.67 16.23 18.27
CA ALA A 184 -15.44 16.29 19.50
C ALA A 184 -16.89 15.81 19.31
N ASN A 185 -17.55 16.24 18.22
CA ASN A 185 -18.91 15.81 17.88
C ASN A 185 -18.97 14.32 17.55
N ALA A 186 -17.99 13.81 16.78
CA ALA A 186 -17.91 12.39 16.46
C ALA A 186 -17.69 11.54 17.71
N LEU A 187 -16.78 11.97 18.60
CA LEU A 187 -16.50 11.30 19.86
C LEU A 187 -17.70 11.33 20.82
N GLU A 188 -18.44 12.44 20.90
CA GLU A 188 -19.68 12.50 21.69
C GLU A 188 -20.74 11.50 21.18
N LYS A 189 -20.83 11.34 19.86
CA LYS A 189 -21.80 10.43 19.23
C LYS A 189 -21.42 8.96 19.43
N THR A 190 -20.16 8.60 19.24
CA THR A 190 -19.72 7.20 19.18
C THR A 190 -19.18 6.68 20.50
N ARG A 191 -18.44 7.51 21.26
CA ARG A 191 -17.75 7.16 22.51
C ARG A 191 -17.85 8.28 23.56
N PRO A 192 -19.07 8.63 24.02
CA PRO A 192 -19.27 9.68 25.03
C PRO A 192 -18.58 9.37 26.36
N ASP A 193 -18.32 8.09 26.65
CA ASP A 193 -17.51 7.63 27.78
C ASP A 193 -16.08 8.16 27.73
N ILE A 194 -15.45 8.16 26.55
CA ILE A 194 -14.10 8.71 26.32
C ILE A 194 -14.15 10.23 26.36
N GLY A 195 -15.09 10.86 25.67
CA GLY A 195 -15.19 12.32 25.58
C GLY A 195 -15.33 13.01 26.94
N ARG A 196 -15.91 12.32 27.94
CA ARG A 196 -16.04 12.81 29.33
C ARG A 196 -14.76 12.76 30.16
N LYS A 197 -13.73 12.03 29.70
CA LYS A 197 -12.45 11.86 30.41
C LYS A 197 -11.43 12.94 30.05
N ILE A 198 -11.46 13.39 28.80
CA ILE A 198 -10.49 14.34 28.23
C ILE A 198 -11.01 15.78 28.26
N CYS A 199 -10.08 16.74 28.35
CA CYS A 199 -10.37 18.15 28.62
C CYS A 199 -11.38 18.31 29.76
N ARG A 200 -11.20 17.51 30.82
CA ARG A 200 -12.11 17.53 31.95
C ARG A 200 -11.71 18.67 32.88
N THR A 201 -12.58 19.66 33.08
CA THR A 201 -12.24 20.79 33.96
C THR A 201 -12.06 20.33 35.40
N ARG A 202 -11.16 20.96 36.15
CA ARG A 202 -10.77 20.51 37.49
C ARG A 202 -11.15 21.54 38.54
N SER A 203 -11.32 21.09 39.78
CA SER A 203 -11.44 21.98 40.93
C SER A 203 -10.11 22.07 41.67
N ILE A 204 -9.96 23.14 42.46
CA ILE A 204 -8.88 23.23 43.45
C ILE A 204 -9.01 22.10 44.49
N THR A 205 -7.88 21.66 45.02
CA THR A 205 -7.81 20.58 46.04
C THR A 205 -8.70 20.93 47.24
N GLY A 206 -9.64 20.04 47.59
CA GLY A 206 -10.56 20.23 48.72
C GLY A 206 -11.82 21.05 48.40
N GLY A 207 -11.94 21.64 47.20
CA GLY A 207 -13.11 22.40 46.76
C GLY A 207 -13.96 21.70 45.69
N LYS A 208 -15.20 22.16 45.51
CA LYS A 208 -16.13 21.73 44.44
C LYS A 208 -16.38 22.82 43.39
N ASN A 209 -15.37 23.63 43.11
CA ASN A 209 -15.46 24.74 42.16
C ASN A 209 -14.63 24.46 40.89
N TYR A 210 -15.29 24.02 39.82
CA TYR A 210 -14.67 23.60 38.56
C TYR A 210 -14.51 24.75 37.57
N GLY A 211 -13.50 24.69 36.70
CA GLY A 211 -13.41 25.58 35.54
C GLY A 211 -14.65 25.46 34.64
N LYS A 212 -15.10 26.59 34.10
CA LYS A 212 -16.27 26.69 33.21
C LYS A 212 -15.82 27.15 31.83
N TYR A 213 -16.06 26.34 30.80
CA TYR A 213 -15.61 26.70 29.45
C TYR A 213 -16.26 27.99 28.93
N ASN A 214 -15.46 28.80 28.27
CA ASN A 214 -15.85 30.08 27.69
C ASN A 214 -14.89 30.49 26.57
N ARG A 215 -15.20 31.59 25.87
CA ARG A 215 -14.38 32.16 24.80
C ARG A 215 -13.09 32.82 25.28
N TYR A 216 -12.95 33.09 26.58
CA TYR A 216 -11.77 33.73 27.15
C TYR A 216 -11.42 33.10 28.50
N THR A 217 -10.12 33.06 28.81
CA THR A 217 -9.63 32.66 30.12
C THR A 217 -9.53 33.88 31.02
N SER A 218 -10.25 33.86 32.15
CA SER A 218 -10.17 34.94 33.15
C SER A 218 -8.87 34.86 33.95
N TRP A 219 -8.18 36.00 34.11
CA TRP A 219 -6.97 36.09 34.92
C TRP A 219 -7.25 35.91 36.42
N LEU A 220 -8.36 36.48 36.91
CA LEU A 220 -8.86 36.35 38.28
C LEU A 220 -10.03 35.35 38.31
N LYS A 221 -9.73 34.08 38.59
CA LYS A 221 -10.73 33.00 38.61
C LYS A 221 -11.66 33.04 39.81
N ASP A 222 -11.41 33.91 40.78
CA ASP A 222 -12.14 34.01 42.05
C ASP A 222 -13.58 34.55 41.89
N THR A 223 -13.92 35.08 40.70
CA THR A 223 -15.21 35.73 40.42
C THR A 223 -16.13 34.96 39.46
N ASN A 224 -15.60 34.16 38.53
CA ASN A 224 -16.43 33.59 37.44
C ASN A 224 -15.99 32.21 36.89
N ASN A 225 -14.85 31.65 37.32
CA ASN A 225 -14.30 30.36 36.86
C ASN A 225 -14.12 30.16 35.34
N LEU A 226 -14.18 31.22 34.54
CA LEU A 226 -14.21 31.10 33.08
C LEU A 226 -12.82 30.73 32.52
N THR A 227 -12.81 29.76 31.60
CA THR A 227 -11.59 29.28 30.96
C THR A 227 -11.80 28.93 29.49
N ALA A 228 -10.82 29.24 28.65
CA ALA A 228 -10.68 28.74 27.29
C ALA A 228 -9.57 27.68 27.17
N LEU A 229 -9.04 27.20 28.30
CA LEU A 229 -7.96 26.20 28.36
C LEU A 229 -8.51 24.80 28.66
N CYS A 230 -8.22 23.83 27.79
CA CYS A 230 -8.56 22.41 27.95
C CYS A 230 -8.06 21.88 29.31
N GLY A 231 -8.93 21.22 30.08
CA GLY A 231 -8.61 20.64 31.40
C GLY A 231 -8.26 21.64 32.52
N ASP A 232 -8.58 22.92 32.36
CA ASP A 232 -8.18 23.96 33.32
C ASP A 232 -8.91 23.87 34.67
N ILE A 233 -8.31 24.49 35.68
CA ILE A 233 -8.75 24.46 37.08
C ILE A 233 -9.62 25.70 37.38
N GLY A 234 -10.70 25.52 38.16
CA GLY A 234 -11.52 26.62 38.68
C GLY A 234 -10.78 27.52 39.69
N GLY A 235 -11.40 28.63 40.07
CA GLY A 235 -10.83 29.58 41.03
C GLY A 235 -11.05 29.21 42.49
N ASN A 236 -10.37 29.94 43.38
CA ASN A 236 -10.58 29.82 44.82
C ASN A 236 -11.61 30.87 45.24
N SER A 237 -12.87 30.46 45.40
CA SER A 237 -13.94 31.38 45.81
C SER A 237 -14.52 30.92 47.15
N ASP A 238 -14.47 31.81 48.14
CA ASP A 238 -15.09 31.58 49.46
C ASP A 238 -16.63 31.76 49.42
N LYS A 239 -17.18 32.26 48.30
CA LYS A 239 -18.61 32.49 48.12
C LYS A 239 -19.26 31.35 47.33
N HIS A 240 -20.11 30.57 47.99
CA HIS A 240 -20.83 29.44 47.40
C HIS A 240 -21.66 29.78 46.16
N GLU A 241 -22.15 31.01 46.05
CA GLU A 241 -22.98 31.49 44.93
C GLU A 241 -22.24 31.54 43.58
N HIS A 242 -20.90 31.58 43.62
CA HIS A 242 -20.04 31.56 42.44
C HIS A 242 -19.41 30.20 42.15
N HIS A 243 -19.80 29.15 42.91
CA HIS A 243 -19.27 27.80 42.70
C HIS A 243 -19.86 27.20 41.43
N ASN A 244 -19.00 26.87 40.48
CA ASN A 244 -19.39 26.03 39.36
C ASN A 244 -19.24 24.56 39.78
N MET A 245 -20.36 23.93 40.10
CA MET A 245 -20.43 22.51 40.46
C MET A 245 -20.45 21.58 39.24
N ILE A 246 -20.55 22.16 38.03
CA ILE A 246 -20.64 21.39 36.78
C ILE A 246 -19.24 21.22 36.22
N GLN A 247 -18.82 19.97 36.15
CA GLN A 247 -17.58 19.59 35.50
C GLN A 247 -17.79 19.48 33.98
N ASN A 248 -17.05 20.28 33.23
CA ASN A 248 -17.10 20.26 31.78
C ASN A 248 -16.09 19.25 31.20
N SER A 249 -16.30 18.89 29.93
CA SER A 249 -15.48 17.92 29.20
C SER A 249 -15.18 18.38 27.77
N PHE A 250 -14.51 17.55 26.96
CA PHE A 250 -14.08 17.91 25.61
C PHE A 250 -15.18 18.43 24.69
N LYS A 251 -16.40 17.90 24.79
CA LYS A 251 -17.53 18.45 24.02
C LYS A 251 -17.89 19.88 24.39
N ASP A 252 -17.79 20.22 25.68
CA ASP A 252 -18.09 21.56 26.18
C ASP A 252 -16.96 22.51 25.81
N PHE A 253 -15.71 22.02 25.80
CA PHE A 253 -14.58 22.77 25.27
C PHE A 253 -14.80 23.13 23.79
N ALA A 254 -15.15 22.14 22.96
CA ALA A 254 -15.44 22.36 21.55
C ALA A 254 -16.62 23.34 21.35
N ARG A 255 -17.69 23.20 22.14
CA ARG A 255 -18.89 24.05 22.03
C ARG A 255 -18.67 25.49 22.50
N GLU A 256 -18.04 25.67 23.65
CA GLU A 256 -17.99 26.97 24.35
C GLU A 256 -16.68 27.73 24.11
N ALA A 257 -15.55 27.02 23.97
CA ALA A 257 -14.24 27.63 23.80
C ALA A 257 -13.82 27.75 22.33
N LEU A 258 -14.22 26.80 21.47
CA LEU A 258 -13.89 26.78 20.03
C LEU A 258 -14.99 27.36 19.14
N LEU A 259 -15.77 28.34 19.63
CA LEU A 259 -16.87 28.97 18.89
C LEU A 259 -16.45 29.40 17.48
N GLY A 260 -17.21 28.97 16.47
CA GLY A 260 -16.91 29.21 15.05
C GLY A 260 -15.72 28.40 14.49
N GLY A 261 -15.19 27.43 15.25
CA GLY A 261 -14.15 26.50 14.80
C GLY A 261 -12.73 27.07 14.72
N SER A 262 -12.47 28.30 15.16
CA SER A 262 -11.12 28.89 15.06
C SER A 262 -10.67 29.62 16.32
N THR A 263 -11.61 30.03 17.16
CA THR A 263 -11.29 30.74 18.41
C THR A 263 -10.58 29.78 19.39
N ASN A 264 -9.51 30.23 20.04
CA ASN A 264 -8.78 29.49 21.08
C ASN A 264 -8.07 28.18 20.66
N TRP A 265 -7.89 27.90 19.38
CA TRP A 265 -7.10 26.75 18.91
C TRP A 265 -5.93 27.17 18.01
N PRO A 266 -4.72 26.59 18.16
CA PRO A 266 -4.29 25.63 19.19
C PRO A 266 -3.89 26.29 20.53
N THR A 267 -4.03 27.61 20.64
CA THR A 267 -3.63 28.42 21.81
C THR A 267 -4.84 29.14 22.38
N THR A 268 -4.98 29.13 23.71
CA THR A 268 -6.00 29.89 24.43
C THR A 268 -5.87 31.39 24.19
N THR A 269 -6.98 32.13 24.27
CA THR A 269 -7.00 33.59 24.37
C THR A 269 -7.14 34.00 25.84
N GLY A 270 -6.38 35.02 26.26
CA GLY A 270 -6.42 35.57 27.62
C GLY A 270 -5.10 36.20 28.06
N ASP A 271 -4.95 36.46 29.35
CA ASP A 271 -3.71 37.00 29.92
C ASP A 271 -2.65 35.89 30.11
N LYS A 272 -1.38 36.17 29.79
CA LYS A 272 -0.24 35.24 29.92
C LYS A 272 -0.42 33.91 29.14
N THR A 273 -0.90 33.97 27.90
CA THR A 273 -1.02 32.82 27.00
C THR A 273 0.32 32.11 26.82
N ARG A 274 0.31 30.77 26.83
CA ARG A 274 1.48 29.96 26.47
C ARG A 274 1.21 29.33 25.11
N GLY A 275 2.13 29.49 24.16
CA GLY A 275 1.95 28.95 22.81
C GLY A 275 1.57 27.46 22.82
N ASN A 276 0.49 27.15 22.09
CA ASN A 276 -0.07 25.82 21.87
C ASN A 276 -0.56 25.09 23.14
N ASP A 277 -0.98 25.84 24.16
CA ASP A 277 -1.43 25.26 25.43
C ASP A 277 -2.65 24.33 25.31
N ASN A 278 -3.62 24.64 24.46
CA ASN A 278 -4.77 23.76 24.22
C ASN A 278 -4.38 22.46 23.50
N ALA A 279 -3.52 22.53 22.47
CA ALA A 279 -3.00 21.33 21.82
C ALA A 279 -2.19 20.45 22.79
N LYS A 280 -1.36 21.07 23.65
CA LYS A 280 -0.58 20.38 24.69
C LYS A 280 -1.49 19.73 25.74
N ALA A 281 -2.53 20.43 26.18
CA ALA A 281 -3.47 19.90 27.16
C ALA A 281 -4.25 18.71 26.61
N LEU A 282 -4.80 18.82 25.39
CA LEU A 282 -5.51 17.72 24.75
C LEU A 282 -4.60 16.50 24.54
N ALA A 283 -3.39 16.70 23.99
CA ALA A 283 -2.44 15.60 23.80
C ALA A 283 -2.10 14.88 25.11
N ARG A 284 -1.86 15.63 26.19
CA ARG A 284 -1.59 15.05 27.50
C ARG A 284 -2.75 14.23 28.02
N ASP A 285 -3.98 14.73 27.93
CA ASP A 285 -5.16 13.99 28.37
C ASP A 285 -5.33 12.71 27.54
N LEU A 286 -5.18 12.77 26.21
CA LEU A 286 -5.26 11.61 25.33
C LEU A 286 -4.23 10.52 25.69
N ILE A 287 -3.00 10.90 26.01
CA ILE A 287 -1.93 9.92 26.31
C ILE A 287 -2.01 9.41 27.76
N THR A 288 -2.32 10.27 28.71
CA THR A 288 -2.17 9.95 30.15
C THR A 288 -3.46 9.49 30.83
N VAL A 289 -4.63 9.85 30.29
CA VAL A 289 -5.93 9.52 30.92
C VAL A 289 -6.58 8.29 30.28
N LEU A 290 -6.39 8.08 28.98
CA LEU A 290 -7.07 7.04 28.22
C LEU A 290 -6.37 5.68 28.31
N SER A 291 -7.16 4.60 28.33
CA SER A 291 -6.64 3.24 28.15
C SER A 291 -6.14 3.02 26.72
N ARG A 292 -5.48 1.88 26.48
CA ARG A 292 -5.01 1.49 25.15
C ARG A 292 -6.16 1.41 24.15
N GLU A 293 -7.24 0.76 24.52
CA GLU A 293 -8.44 0.56 23.70
C GLU A 293 -9.14 1.88 23.40
N GLU A 294 -9.14 2.81 24.37
CA GLU A 294 -9.68 4.15 24.20
C GLU A 294 -8.84 4.99 23.24
N LYS A 295 -7.51 4.89 23.32
CA LYS A 295 -6.58 5.53 22.37
C LYS A 295 -6.80 5.02 20.95
N ILE A 296 -7.00 3.72 20.77
CA ILE A 296 -7.30 3.10 19.46
C ILE A 296 -8.61 3.66 18.90
N ALA A 297 -9.65 3.75 19.72
CA ALA A 297 -10.93 4.34 19.30
C ALA A 297 -10.79 5.81 18.88
N VAL A 298 -10.01 6.61 19.64
CA VAL A 298 -9.74 8.01 19.26
C VAL A 298 -8.90 8.09 17.98
N ALA A 299 -7.91 7.24 17.81
CA ALA A 299 -7.07 7.21 16.61
C ALA A 299 -7.91 6.92 15.35
N GLY A 300 -8.81 5.95 15.41
CA GLY A 300 -9.74 5.68 14.30
C GLY A 300 -10.63 6.89 13.99
N LEU A 301 -11.16 7.57 15.01
CA LEU A 301 -11.93 8.79 14.81
C LEU A 301 -11.10 9.93 14.23
N MET A 302 -9.82 10.08 14.60
CA MET A 302 -8.93 11.09 14.02
C MET A 302 -8.69 10.86 12.54
N VAL A 303 -8.51 9.59 12.13
CA VAL A 303 -8.45 9.22 10.71
C VAL A 303 -9.73 9.62 10.00
N ASN A 304 -10.89 9.25 10.54
CA ASN A 304 -12.18 9.45 9.88
C ASN A 304 -12.67 10.91 9.89
N THR A 305 -12.21 11.75 10.80
CA THR A 305 -12.77 13.11 10.98
C THR A 305 -11.81 14.23 10.66
N ILE A 306 -10.50 13.96 10.67
CA ILE A 306 -9.46 14.99 10.50
C ILE A 306 -8.52 14.65 9.34
N GLU A 307 -7.91 13.46 9.38
CA GLU A 307 -6.74 13.16 8.54
C GLU A 307 -7.09 12.58 7.17
N GLY A 308 -8.24 11.91 7.06
CA GLY A 308 -8.56 11.01 5.96
C GLY A 308 -7.79 9.69 6.09
N GLY A 309 -8.42 8.59 5.70
CA GLY A 309 -7.80 7.27 5.70
C GLY A 309 -7.80 6.64 4.32
N GLU A 310 -6.62 6.30 3.81
CA GLU A 310 -6.47 5.53 2.56
C GLU A 310 -6.14 4.07 2.89
N VAL A 311 -6.74 3.15 2.16
CA VAL A 311 -6.60 1.69 2.34
C VAL A 311 -6.04 1.07 1.07
N VAL A 312 -5.17 0.07 1.21
CA VAL A 312 -4.56 -0.65 0.09
C VAL A 312 -4.70 -2.16 0.28
N ASP A 313 -5.14 -2.87 -0.78
CA ASP A 313 -5.14 -4.33 -0.85
C ASP A 313 -3.94 -4.83 -1.67
N ILE A 314 -2.93 -5.37 -0.98
CA ILE A 314 -1.71 -5.91 -1.58
C ILE A 314 -1.80 -7.44 -1.62
N GLY A 315 -2.74 -7.93 -2.43
CA GLY A 315 -2.99 -9.38 -2.60
C GLY A 315 -1.81 -10.13 -3.22
N GLU A 316 -1.20 -9.55 -4.25
CA GLU A 316 -0.07 -10.12 -4.99
C GLU A 316 0.72 -9.05 -5.72
N ILE A 317 2.01 -9.33 -5.96
CA ILE A 317 2.77 -8.62 -6.99
C ILE A 317 2.75 -9.47 -8.25
N SER A 318 2.14 -8.93 -9.31
CA SER A 318 2.14 -9.53 -10.64
C SER A 318 3.26 -8.94 -11.49
N SER A 319 3.88 -9.80 -12.30
CA SER A 319 4.95 -9.46 -13.23
C SER A 319 4.50 -9.90 -14.61
N THR A 320 4.36 -8.98 -15.56
CA THR A 320 4.21 -9.36 -16.97
C THR A 320 5.39 -8.81 -17.73
N SER A 321 6.27 -9.68 -18.21
CA SER A 321 7.49 -9.26 -18.90
C SER A 321 7.34 -9.40 -20.41
N VAL A 322 7.88 -8.45 -21.15
CA VAL A 322 8.05 -8.49 -22.61
C VAL A 322 9.53 -8.27 -22.89
N MET A 323 10.21 -9.32 -23.33
CA MET A 323 11.66 -9.41 -23.41
C MET A 323 12.10 -9.67 -24.86
N VAL A 324 13.14 -8.96 -25.30
CA VAL A 324 13.87 -9.31 -26.52
C VAL A 324 15.17 -9.97 -26.10
N ASN A 325 15.29 -11.28 -26.33
CA ASN A 325 16.45 -12.08 -25.98
C ASN A 325 17.34 -12.34 -27.20
N VAL A 326 18.65 -12.21 -27.01
CA VAL A 326 19.66 -12.77 -27.91
C VAL A 326 20.20 -14.04 -27.26
N CYS A 327 20.06 -15.15 -27.95
CA CYS A 327 20.49 -16.47 -27.51
C CYS A 327 21.64 -17.00 -28.38
N TYR A 328 22.52 -17.77 -27.77
CA TYR A 328 23.60 -18.47 -28.43
C TYR A 328 23.61 -19.94 -28.05
N ASP A 329 23.55 -20.80 -29.06
CA ASP A 329 23.61 -22.24 -28.96
C ASP A 329 25.06 -22.70 -29.13
N PHE A 330 25.61 -23.27 -28.06
CA PHE A 330 26.96 -23.81 -28.03
C PHE A 330 26.99 -25.15 -28.76
N LEU A 331 27.92 -25.29 -29.70
CA LEU A 331 28.08 -26.51 -30.49
C LEU A 331 28.53 -27.66 -29.59
N SER A 332 27.70 -28.69 -29.47
CA SER A 332 28.12 -29.99 -28.95
C SER A 332 28.67 -30.84 -30.09
N LYS A 333 29.89 -31.39 -29.93
CA LYS A 333 30.59 -32.12 -30.99
C LYS A 333 29.95 -33.47 -31.32
N GLU A 334 29.07 -34.00 -30.47
CA GLU A 334 28.37 -35.27 -30.68
C GLU A 334 27.20 -35.37 -29.68
N GLY A 335 25.97 -35.09 -30.13
CA GLY A 335 24.77 -35.36 -29.33
C GLY A 335 23.56 -34.48 -29.67
N SER A 336 22.36 -35.01 -29.42
CA SER A 336 21.08 -34.29 -29.57
C SER A 336 20.87 -33.19 -28.52
N ILE A 337 21.80 -33.02 -27.58
CA ILE A 337 21.77 -32.01 -26.51
C ILE A 337 22.62 -30.80 -26.90
N VAL A 338 22.01 -29.63 -26.89
CA VAL A 338 22.59 -28.34 -27.26
C VAL A 338 22.54 -27.39 -26.06
N PRO A 339 23.66 -27.12 -25.38
CA PRO A 339 23.72 -26.08 -24.36
C PRO A 339 23.51 -24.70 -24.98
N TYR A 340 22.85 -23.80 -24.28
CA TYR A 340 22.60 -22.43 -24.75
C TYR A 340 22.58 -21.41 -23.61
N GLY A 341 22.86 -20.15 -23.96
CA GLY A 341 22.72 -19.00 -23.08
C GLY A 341 21.97 -17.88 -23.77
N CYS A 342 21.17 -17.12 -23.02
CA CYS A 342 20.45 -15.96 -23.53
C CYS A 342 20.64 -14.74 -22.63
N MET A 343 20.69 -13.56 -23.27
CA MET A 343 20.61 -12.27 -22.61
C MET A 343 19.46 -11.47 -23.23
N GLY A 344 18.53 -11.04 -22.40
CA GLY A 344 17.38 -10.27 -22.81
C GLY A 344 17.22 -8.94 -22.11
N LEU A 345 16.70 -7.98 -22.86
CA LEU A 345 16.33 -6.65 -22.38
C LEU A 345 14.90 -6.36 -22.80
N GLY A 346 14.16 -5.67 -21.95
CA GLY A 346 12.74 -5.46 -22.20
C GLY A 346 12.06 -4.62 -21.13
N SER A 347 10.74 -4.74 -21.10
CA SER A 347 9.88 -4.06 -20.14
C SER A 347 9.16 -5.08 -19.28
N ASN A 348 8.99 -4.76 -18.01
CA ASN A 348 8.22 -5.51 -17.05
C ASN A 348 7.09 -4.64 -16.51
N PHE A 349 5.85 -5.09 -16.70
CA PHE A 349 4.65 -4.44 -16.19
C PHE A 349 4.34 -5.03 -14.82
N VAL A 350 4.59 -4.25 -13.77
CA VAL A 350 4.44 -4.67 -12.38
C VAL A 350 3.08 -4.21 -11.85
N GLY A 351 2.24 -5.14 -11.42
CA GLY A 351 0.96 -4.82 -10.78
C GLY A 351 0.98 -5.14 -9.30
N ILE A 352 0.63 -4.16 -8.46
CA ILE A 352 0.62 -4.26 -6.99
C ILE A 352 -0.80 -4.42 -6.46
N VAL A 353 -1.75 -3.76 -7.11
CA VAL A 353 -3.19 -3.85 -6.85
C VAL A 353 -3.90 -4.29 -8.14
N LYS A 354 -5.11 -4.83 -8.02
CA LYS A 354 -5.87 -5.33 -9.16
C LYS A 354 -6.12 -4.19 -10.17
N GLY A 355 -5.71 -4.40 -11.43
CA GLY A 355 -6.02 -3.51 -12.54
C GLY A 355 -5.09 -2.31 -12.72
N HIS A 356 -4.06 -2.15 -11.88
CA HIS A 356 -3.02 -1.11 -12.05
C HIS A 356 -1.66 -1.73 -12.33
N PHE A 357 -0.95 -1.21 -13.33
CA PHE A 357 0.36 -1.72 -13.72
C PHE A 357 1.34 -0.58 -13.99
N THR A 358 2.55 -0.70 -13.46
CA THR A 358 3.63 0.25 -13.70
C THR A 358 4.68 -0.40 -14.62
N PRO A 359 4.93 0.13 -15.82
CA PRO A 359 5.99 -0.36 -16.69
C PRO A 359 7.36 0.04 -16.13
N LYS A 360 8.28 -0.92 -16.08
CA LYS A 360 9.67 -0.73 -15.67
C LYS A 360 10.62 -1.46 -16.61
N PRO A 361 11.82 -0.94 -16.88
CA PRO A 361 12.78 -1.67 -17.69
C PRO A 361 13.32 -2.87 -16.90
N ALA A 362 13.57 -3.97 -17.62
CA ALA A 362 14.04 -5.22 -17.03
C ALA A 362 15.03 -5.94 -17.93
N TYR A 363 15.84 -6.81 -17.33
CA TYR A 363 16.70 -7.74 -18.05
C TYR A 363 16.47 -9.17 -17.56
N ARG A 364 16.67 -10.13 -18.47
CA ARG A 364 16.55 -11.56 -18.20
C ARG A 364 17.80 -12.27 -18.71
N LEU A 365 18.39 -13.10 -17.88
CA LEU A 365 19.51 -13.98 -18.25
C LEU A 365 19.04 -15.42 -18.17
N LYS A 366 19.36 -16.23 -19.17
CA LYS A 366 19.00 -17.65 -19.22
C LYS A 366 20.23 -18.49 -19.55
N ALA A 367 20.33 -19.65 -18.93
CA ALA A 367 21.31 -20.67 -19.31
C ALA A 367 20.66 -22.05 -19.21
N GLY A 368 20.77 -22.85 -20.26
CA GLY A 368 20.04 -24.10 -20.33
C GLY A 368 20.57 -25.08 -21.37
N VAL A 369 19.80 -26.14 -21.57
CA VAL A 369 20.04 -27.17 -22.57
C VAL A 369 18.77 -27.40 -23.38
N SER A 370 18.94 -27.65 -24.67
CA SER A 370 17.86 -28.03 -25.58
C SER A 370 18.13 -29.44 -26.10
N TYR A 371 17.10 -30.28 -26.18
CA TYR A 371 17.17 -31.62 -26.75
C TYR A 371 16.29 -31.69 -27.98
N LYS A 372 16.89 -32.08 -29.11
CA LYS A 372 16.15 -32.28 -30.36
C LYS A 372 15.36 -33.58 -30.28
N LEU A 373 14.03 -33.46 -30.18
CA LEU A 373 13.15 -34.63 -30.04
C LEU A 373 12.90 -35.26 -31.42
N PHE A 374 12.43 -34.45 -32.38
CA PHE A 374 12.22 -34.82 -33.78
C PHE A 374 12.48 -33.60 -34.69
N SER A 375 12.45 -33.77 -36.01
CA SER A 375 12.61 -32.64 -36.94
C SER A 375 11.57 -31.55 -36.66
N GLY A 376 12.04 -30.35 -36.32
CA GLY A 376 11.20 -29.19 -36.03
C GLY A 376 10.64 -29.09 -34.60
N VAL A 377 10.97 -30.02 -33.68
CA VAL A 377 10.53 -29.95 -32.29
C VAL A 377 11.69 -30.16 -31.32
N ASP A 378 11.96 -29.14 -30.51
CA ASP A 378 12.98 -29.16 -29.46
C ASP A 378 12.33 -29.02 -28.08
N ILE A 379 12.76 -29.82 -27.12
CA ILE A 379 12.43 -29.60 -25.70
C ILE A 379 13.60 -28.89 -25.03
N PHE A 380 13.34 -28.03 -24.06
CA PHE A 380 14.41 -27.33 -23.35
C PHE A 380 14.17 -27.21 -21.86
N ALA A 381 15.27 -27.10 -21.13
CA ALA A 381 15.30 -26.77 -19.72
C ALA A 381 16.35 -25.69 -19.48
N ALA A 382 16.01 -24.64 -18.73
CA ALA A 382 16.93 -23.54 -18.41
C ALA A 382 16.77 -23.05 -16.97
N GLY A 383 17.83 -22.54 -16.39
CA GLY A 383 17.75 -21.64 -15.26
C GLY A 383 17.70 -20.20 -15.76
N PHE A 384 16.94 -19.34 -15.09
CA PHE A 384 16.86 -17.92 -15.43
C PHE A 384 16.97 -17.00 -14.22
N TYR A 385 17.41 -15.78 -14.48
CA TYR A 385 17.40 -14.66 -13.56
C TYR A 385 16.73 -13.46 -14.24
N HIS A 386 15.69 -12.92 -13.61
CA HIS A 386 14.98 -11.73 -14.05
C HIS A 386 15.15 -10.61 -13.04
N ARG A 387 15.45 -9.39 -13.51
CA ARG A 387 15.58 -8.21 -12.66
C ARG A 387 14.98 -6.98 -13.30
N VAL A 388 14.10 -6.33 -12.52
CA VAL A 388 13.65 -4.97 -12.78
C VAL A 388 14.73 -3.99 -12.31
N PHE A 389 15.10 -3.02 -13.14
CA PHE A 389 16.12 -2.03 -12.82
C PHE A 389 15.62 -0.60 -13.02
N GLY A 390 16.41 0.38 -12.55
CA GLY A 390 15.98 1.78 -12.50
C GLY A 390 15.32 2.14 -11.17
N SER A 391 14.34 3.04 -11.21
CA SER A 391 13.61 3.51 -10.03
C SER A 391 12.84 2.36 -9.36
N THR A 392 12.95 2.29 -8.03
CA THR A 392 12.25 1.34 -7.15
C THR A 392 10.85 1.80 -6.76
N GLU A 393 10.46 3.02 -7.16
CA GLU A 393 9.18 3.63 -6.82
C GLU A 393 8.10 3.24 -7.84
N TYR A 394 6.93 2.87 -7.36
CA TYR A 394 5.74 2.55 -8.13
C TYR A 394 4.64 3.51 -7.69
N THR A 395 4.28 4.43 -8.57
CA THR A 395 3.37 5.54 -8.26
C THR A 395 1.94 5.27 -8.74
N ASP A 396 1.04 6.15 -8.32
CA ASP A 396 -0.35 6.21 -8.78
C ASP A 396 -1.12 4.91 -8.49
N ILE A 397 -0.75 4.20 -7.42
CA ILE A 397 -1.40 2.96 -6.99
C ILE A 397 -2.79 3.33 -6.46
N PRO A 398 -3.89 2.80 -7.04
CA PRO A 398 -5.22 3.05 -6.52
C PRO A 398 -5.37 2.65 -5.05
N VAL A 399 -6.10 3.47 -4.30
CA VAL A 399 -6.46 3.22 -2.89
C VAL A 399 -7.97 3.16 -2.73
N GLU A 400 -8.41 2.49 -1.67
CA GLU A 400 -9.78 2.48 -1.20
C GLU A 400 -9.94 3.44 -0.01
N TYR A 401 -11.19 3.79 0.31
CA TYR A 401 -11.52 4.70 1.40
C TYR A 401 -12.26 3.99 2.52
N LEU A 402 -12.14 4.56 3.71
CA LEU A 402 -12.96 4.14 4.83
C LEU A 402 -14.43 4.52 4.59
N ILE A 403 -15.35 3.61 4.95
CA ILE A 403 -16.79 3.77 4.69
C ILE A 403 -17.40 4.94 5.47
N ASP A 404 -16.79 5.31 6.59
CA ASP A 404 -17.24 6.35 7.50
C ASP A 404 -16.31 7.58 7.51
N ASP A 405 -15.51 7.75 6.45
CA ASP A 405 -14.69 8.94 6.28
C ASP A 405 -15.56 10.19 6.09
N VAL A 406 -15.45 11.10 7.05
CA VAL A 406 -16.10 12.42 7.08
C VAL A 406 -15.06 13.54 7.22
N SER A 407 -13.80 13.24 6.89
CA SER A 407 -12.70 14.19 6.91
C SER A 407 -12.88 15.29 5.85
N PRO A 408 -12.24 16.47 6.01
CA PRO A 408 -12.32 17.53 5.02
C PRO A 408 -11.88 17.09 3.62
N TYR A 409 -12.46 17.69 2.58
CA TYR A 409 -12.05 17.45 1.20
C TYR A 409 -10.56 17.79 0.97
N GLY A 410 -9.88 16.98 0.15
CA GLY A 410 -8.47 17.18 -0.21
C GLY A 410 -7.47 16.68 0.84
N ARG A 411 -7.94 15.94 1.85
CA ARG A 411 -7.09 15.26 2.82
C ARG A 411 -6.44 14.00 2.25
N THR A 412 -7.05 13.37 1.26
CA THR A 412 -6.54 12.20 0.54
C THR A 412 -6.09 12.61 -0.87
N LYS A 413 -5.12 11.90 -1.45
CA LYS A 413 -4.62 12.11 -2.83
C LYS A 413 -5.11 11.02 -3.78
N GLU A 414 -5.91 10.10 -3.27
CA GLU A 414 -6.57 9.03 -4.02
C GLU A 414 -5.60 7.99 -4.60
N THR A 415 -4.32 8.06 -4.21
CA THR A 415 -3.26 7.20 -4.73
C THR A 415 -2.16 7.00 -3.71
N ALA A 416 -1.56 5.82 -3.75
CA ALA A 416 -0.38 5.44 -2.99
C ALA A 416 0.85 5.31 -3.89
N MET A 417 2.00 5.28 -3.24
CA MET A 417 3.30 4.97 -3.81
C MET A 417 3.93 3.83 -3.02
N ALA A 418 4.40 2.80 -3.72
CA ALA A 418 5.20 1.73 -3.14
C ALA A 418 6.66 1.87 -3.55
N ASP A 419 7.58 1.50 -2.66
CA ASP A 419 8.99 1.32 -3.01
C ASP A 419 9.38 -0.14 -2.77
N PHE A 420 9.95 -0.79 -3.79
CA PHE A 420 10.61 -2.08 -3.61
C PHE A 420 11.56 -2.43 -4.75
N ARG A 421 12.49 -3.33 -4.44
CA ARG A 421 13.35 -3.97 -5.45
C ARG A 421 12.74 -5.29 -5.87
N MET A 422 12.52 -5.45 -7.18
CA MET A 422 11.97 -6.67 -7.76
C MET A 422 13.02 -7.43 -8.56
N SER A 423 13.25 -8.67 -8.16
CA SER A 423 13.98 -9.67 -8.95
C SER A 423 13.44 -11.05 -8.63
N TYR A 424 13.66 -12.01 -9.51
CA TYR A 424 13.29 -13.40 -9.29
C TYR A 424 14.18 -14.32 -10.12
N ALA A 425 14.35 -15.55 -9.67
CA ALA A 425 15.12 -16.58 -10.36
C ALA A 425 14.28 -17.84 -10.43
N GLY A 426 14.44 -18.64 -11.48
CA GLY A 426 13.59 -19.81 -11.66
C GLY A 426 14.17 -20.83 -12.62
N GLY A 427 13.39 -21.88 -12.85
CA GLY A 427 13.62 -22.83 -13.92
C GLY A 427 12.57 -22.63 -15.01
N GLU A 428 12.94 -22.83 -16.27
CA GLU A 428 12.05 -22.85 -17.42
C GLU A 428 12.09 -24.24 -18.05
N PHE A 429 10.92 -24.78 -18.37
CA PHE A 429 10.77 -26.05 -19.06
C PHE A 429 9.78 -25.86 -20.19
N GLY A 430 10.19 -26.16 -21.42
CA GLY A 430 9.37 -25.81 -22.58
C GLY A 430 9.67 -26.60 -23.83
N MET A 431 8.92 -26.27 -24.88
CA MET A 431 9.04 -26.83 -26.21
C MET A 431 9.15 -25.70 -27.24
N ARG A 432 9.91 -25.92 -28.32
CA ARG A 432 10.00 -25.03 -29.48
C ARG A 432 9.57 -25.78 -30.73
N PHE A 433 8.75 -25.15 -31.56
CA PHE A 433 8.20 -25.69 -32.80
C PHE A 433 8.68 -24.83 -33.96
N ALA A 434 9.56 -25.37 -34.79
CA ALA A 434 10.11 -24.68 -35.96
C ALA A 434 9.25 -24.89 -37.21
N PHE A 435 9.18 -23.87 -38.07
CA PHE A 435 8.42 -23.90 -39.33
C PHE A 435 9.06 -23.04 -40.43
#